data_AF-H0FFL9-F1
#
_entry.id   AF-H0FFL9-F1
#
_cell.length_a   1.000
_cell.length_b   1.000
_cell.length_c   1.000
_cell.angle_alpha   90.00
_cell.angle_beta   90.00
_cell.angle_gamma   90.00
#
_symmetry.space_group_name_H-M   'P 1'
#
loop_
_entity.id
_entity.type
_entity.pdbx_description
1 polymer ?
#
loop_
_entity_poly.entity_id
_entity_poly.type
_entity_poly.pdbx_seq_one_letter_code
_entity_poly.pdbx_strand_id
1 'polypeptide(L)'
;MLTRLTDADVQQSRQSLSDHLSQWLGWTDAIALSAALNTSPPVIAPGARMFSSAEERECARVRNTLADAIASDTAATAAKRIAPGQAPVKKPAALAEADADYSNFRQRYLSLQHTMETSIGNLRSRLRGMVAAKNGEMTRLAVVDAIMDRALLPKERALLGAIPKLLQAHFERLRKAEEAALAQAAADAEAQPADAESAVDAEEPAGADAAAQAAAPAVGITPGAWLDTFRADMRSVLLAELDVRLQPVEGLLATLRAS
;
A
#
# COMPACT_ATOMS: atom_id res chain seq x y z
N MET A 1 -6.99 7.35 0.08
CA MET A 1 -5.57 6.93 0.05
C MET A 1 -5.00 6.98 -1.35
N LEU A 2 -5.55 6.27 -2.35
CA LEU A 2 -5.10 6.38 -3.74
C LEU A 2 -5.21 7.79 -4.34
N THR A 3 -6.19 8.60 -3.93
CA THR A 3 -6.33 10.01 -4.32
C THR A 3 -5.09 10.85 -3.98
N ARG A 4 -4.44 10.58 -2.83
CA ARG A 4 -3.19 11.24 -2.43
C ARG A 4 -2.00 10.83 -3.31
N LEU A 5 -2.05 9.63 -3.89
CA LEU A 5 -1.02 9.11 -4.80
C LEU A 5 -1.20 9.58 -6.25
N THR A 6 -2.37 10.06 -6.64
CA THR A 6 -2.66 10.41 -8.05
C THR A 6 -3.02 11.86 -8.26
N ASP A 7 -3.19 12.65 -7.18
CA ASP A 7 -3.65 14.04 -7.23
C ASP A 7 -4.91 14.21 -8.11
N ALA A 8 -5.76 13.17 -8.10
CA ALA A 8 -6.89 13.02 -9.00
C ALA A 8 -8.17 12.77 -8.21
N ASP A 9 -9.24 13.46 -8.61
CA ASP A 9 -10.59 13.22 -8.12
C ASP A 9 -11.12 11.92 -8.74
N VAL A 10 -11.33 10.89 -7.92
CA VAL A 10 -11.83 9.60 -8.38
C VAL A 10 -13.34 9.70 -8.55
N GLN A 11 -13.80 9.85 -9.80
CA GLN A 11 -15.22 9.66 -10.13
C GLN A 11 -15.62 8.21 -9.86
N GLN A 12 -16.63 8.03 -9.01
CA GLN A 12 -17.20 6.72 -8.73
C GLN A 12 -17.79 6.13 -10.00
N SER A 13 -17.53 4.84 -10.27
CA SER A 13 -18.00 4.22 -11.52
C SER A 13 -19.53 4.23 -11.56
N ARG A 14 -20.08 4.82 -12.64
CA ARG A 14 -21.53 4.92 -12.88
C ARG A 14 -22.10 3.65 -13.53
N GLN A 15 -21.27 2.65 -13.80
CA GLN A 15 -21.66 1.40 -14.46
C GLN A 15 -22.21 0.39 -13.46
N SER A 16 -23.17 -0.42 -13.89
CA SER A 16 -23.74 -1.47 -13.05
C SER A 16 -22.71 -2.58 -12.81
N LEU A 17 -22.85 -3.30 -11.68
CA LEU A 17 -22.00 -4.45 -11.35
C LEU A 17 -22.08 -5.53 -12.44
N SER A 18 -23.28 -5.76 -12.99
CA SER A 18 -23.49 -6.75 -14.04
C SER A 18 -22.69 -6.43 -15.29
N ASP A 19 -22.68 -5.16 -15.72
CA ASP A 19 -21.95 -4.73 -16.92
C ASP A 19 -20.44 -4.91 -16.77
N HIS A 20 -19.89 -4.61 -15.59
CA HIS A 20 -18.47 -4.88 -15.31
C HIS A 20 -18.16 -6.38 -15.29
N LEU A 21 -19.00 -7.18 -14.63
CA LEU A 21 -18.81 -8.63 -14.56
C LEU A 21 -18.86 -9.26 -15.95
N SER A 22 -19.77 -8.81 -16.83
CA SER A 22 -19.85 -9.28 -18.22
C SER A 22 -18.60 -8.95 -19.04
N GLN A 23 -17.90 -7.85 -18.73
CA GLN A 23 -16.63 -7.52 -19.38
C GLN A 23 -15.45 -8.34 -18.84
N TRP A 24 -15.56 -8.84 -17.61
CA TRP A 24 -14.46 -9.51 -16.91
C TRP A 24 -14.52 -11.03 -16.97
N LEU A 25 -15.72 -11.61 -17.01
CA LEU A 25 -15.94 -13.03 -17.20
C LEU A 25 -15.66 -13.41 -18.65
N GLY A 26 -14.61 -14.21 -18.87
CA GLY A 26 -14.41 -14.87 -20.15
C GLY A 26 -15.57 -15.83 -20.45
N TRP A 27 -15.85 -16.06 -21.73
CA TRP A 27 -16.94 -16.95 -22.17
C TRP A 27 -16.91 -18.33 -21.48
N THR A 28 -15.73 -18.91 -21.27
CA THR A 28 -15.55 -20.19 -20.56
C THR A 28 -15.97 -20.12 -19.09
N ASP A 29 -15.61 -19.04 -18.39
CA ASP A 29 -15.98 -18.84 -16.99
C ASP A 29 -17.47 -18.53 -16.84
N ALA A 30 -18.05 -17.81 -17.81
CA ALA A 30 -19.49 -17.53 -17.85
C ALA A 30 -20.32 -18.82 -18.04
N ILE A 31 -19.89 -19.73 -18.92
CA ILE A 31 -20.52 -21.05 -19.08
C ILE A 31 -20.40 -21.87 -17.79
N ALA A 32 -19.20 -21.91 -17.19
CA ALA A 32 -18.99 -22.63 -15.94
C ALA A 32 -19.86 -22.08 -14.80
N LEU A 33 -19.96 -20.75 -14.70
CA LEU A 33 -20.79 -20.07 -13.69
C LEU A 33 -22.27 -20.37 -13.90
N SER A 34 -22.77 -20.28 -15.14
CA SER A 34 -24.15 -20.64 -15.48
C SER A 34 -24.44 -22.11 -15.14
N ALA A 35 -23.52 -23.02 -15.48
CA ALA A 35 -23.66 -24.43 -15.12
C ALA A 35 -23.72 -24.63 -13.60
N ALA A 36 -22.84 -23.99 -12.84
CA ALA A 36 -22.81 -24.06 -11.37
C ALA A 36 -24.11 -23.54 -10.74
N LEU A 37 -24.69 -22.47 -11.28
CA LEU A 37 -25.94 -21.89 -10.76
C LEU A 37 -27.17 -22.76 -11.08
N ASN A 38 -27.19 -23.41 -12.25
CA ASN A 38 -28.32 -24.19 -12.74
C ASN A 38 -28.30 -25.67 -12.33
N THR A 39 -27.14 -26.19 -11.90
CA THR A 39 -27.02 -27.59 -11.47
C THR A 39 -26.98 -27.72 -9.94
N SER A 40 -27.56 -28.80 -9.42
CA SER A 40 -27.39 -29.19 -8.01
C SER A 40 -26.16 -30.09 -7.93
N PRO A 41 -25.03 -29.61 -7.38
CA PRO A 41 -23.82 -30.43 -7.28
C PRO A 41 -24.06 -31.63 -6.35
N PRO A 42 -23.50 -32.80 -6.67
CA PRO A 42 -23.58 -33.96 -5.79
C PRO A 42 -22.90 -33.64 -4.46
N VAL A 43 -23.55 -33.97 -3.34
CA VAL A 43 -22.98 -33.79 -2.00
C VAL A 43 -21.72 -34.63 -1.89
N ILE A 44 -20.57 -33.98 -1.74
CA ILE A 44 -19.31 -34.66 -1.43
C ILE A 44 -19.46 -35.20 -0.01
N ALA A 45 -19.28 -36.52 0.18
CA ALA A 45 -19.43 -37.15 1.49
C ALA A 45 -18.61 -36.42 2.56
N PRO A 46 -19.12 -36.26 3.80
CA PRO A 46 -18.44 -35.49 4.83
C PRO A 46 -17.17 -36.23 5.28
N GLY A 47 -16.04 -35.87 4.68
CA GLY A 47 -14.70 -36.29 5.10
C GLY A 47 -13.76 -35.11 5.36
N ALA A 48 -14.24 -33.87 5.17
CA ALA A 48 -13.46 -32.66 5.40
C ALA A 48 -13.44 -32.28 6.88
N ARG A 49 -12.34 -31.69 7.35
CA ARG A 49 -12.21 -31.13 8.70
C ARG A 49 -13.42 -30.23 8.99
N MET A 50 -14.08 -30.45 10.12
CA MET A 50 -15.17 -29.59 10.56
C MET A 50 -14.61 -28.20 10.87
N PHE A 51 -15.34 -27.17 10.48
CA PHE A 51 -15.02 -25.79 10.83
C PHE A 51 -14.97 -25.61 12.35
N SER A 52 -13.97 -24.89 12.84
CA SER A 52 -13.74 -24.62 14.25
C SER A 52 -13.15 -23.21 14.45
N SER A 53 -12.93 -22.81 15.70
CA SER A 53 -12.18 -21.58 16.03
C SER A 53 -10.72 -21.62 15.56
N ALA A 54 -10.19 -22.77 15.12
CA ALA A 54 -8.83 -22.88 14.60
C ALA A 54 -8.67 -22.15 13.26
N GLU A 55 -9.68 -22.20 12.40
CA GLU A 55 -9.68 -21.56 11.09
C GLU A 55 -9.68 -20.03 11.19
N GLU A 56 -10.40 -19.50 12.17
CA GLU A 56 -10.43 -18.06 12.46
C GLU A 56 -9.08 -17.59 13.01
N ARG A 57 -8.49 -18.36 13.92
CA ARG A 57 -7.14 -18.12 14.43
C ARG A 57 -6.12 -18.16 13.30
N GLU A 58 -6.26 -19.07 12.35
CA GLU A 58 -5.41 -19.09 11.16
C GLU A 58 -5.57 -17.82 10.31
N CYS A 59 -6.79 -17.38 10.07
CA CYS A 59 -7.03 -16.15 9.32
C CYS A 59 -6.39 -14.93 10.00
N ALA A 60 -6.57 -14.81 11.32
CA ALA A 60 -5.93 -13.77 12.10
C ALA A 60 -4.39 -13.89 12.05
N ARG A 61 -3.86 -15.12 12.13
CA ARG A 61 -2.41 -15.38 12.03
C ARG A 61 -1.85 -14.97 10.68
N VAL A 62 -2.52 -15.31 9.58
CA VAL A 62 -2.11 -14.93 8.22
C VAL A 62 -2.11 -13.41 8.07
N ARG A 63 -3.18 -12.73 8.51
CA ARG A 63 -3.26 -11.26 8.52
C ARG A 63 -2.08 -10.65 9.28
N ASN A 64 -1.85 -11.09 10.52
CA ASN A 64 -0.80 -10.54 11.36
C ASN A 64 0.58 -10.79 10.75
N THR A 65 0.84 -11.99 10.23
CA THR A 65 2.11 -12.34 9.59
C THR A 65 2.39 -11.46 8.38
N LEU A 66 1.38 -11.18 7.54
CA LEU A 66 1.52 -10.30 6.38
C LEU A 66 1.70 -8.84 6.81
N ALA A 67 0.96 -8.36 7.81
CA ALA A 67 1.11 -7.02 8.36
C ALA A 67 2.52 -6.80 8.95
N ASP A 68 3.04 -7.78 9.68
CA ASP A 68 4.39 -7.77 10.24
C ASP A 68 5.46 -7.78 9.13
N ALA A 69 5.25 -8.54 8.06
CA ALA A 69 6.13 -8.54 6.89
C ALA A 69 6.18 -7.15 6.22
N ILE A 70 5.04 -6.47 6.09
CA ILE A 70 4.98 -5.09 5.56
C ILE A 70 5.72 -4.12 6.49
N ALA A 71 5.49 -4.22 7.81
CA ALA A 71 6.11 -3.34 8.80
C ALA A 71 7.63 -3.52 8.88
N SER A 72 8.12 -4.76 8.91
CA SER A 72 9.54 -5.09 8.94
C SER A 72 10.26 -4.67 7.67
N ASP A 73 9.63 -4.80 6.49
CA ASP A 73 10.19 -4.31 5.23
C ASP A 73 10.35 -2.78 5.23
N THR A 74 9.34 -2.07 5.73
CA THR A 74 9.38 -0.61 5.91
C THR A 74 10.51 -0.19 6.86
N ALA A 75 10.70 -0.91 7.97
CA ALA A 75 11.78 -0.66 8.91
C ALA A 75 13.17 -0.98 8.32
N ALA A 76 13.30 -2.06 7.54
CA ALA A 76 14.56 -2.43 6.90
C ALA A 76 15.01 -1.40 5.86
N THR A 77 14.07 -0.86 5.07
CA THR A 77 14.38 0.25 4.15
C THR A 77 14.76 1.51 4.92
N ALA A 78 14.19 1.75 6.11
CA ALA A 78 14.57 2.86 6.98
C ALA A 78 15.95 2.75 7.62
N ALA A 79 16.29 1.59 8.16
CA ALA A 79 17.61 1.33 8.73
C ALA A 79 18.74 1.54 7.70
N LYS A 80 18.49 1.20 6.42
CA LYS A 80 19.47 1.40 5.35
C LYS A 80 19.85 2.88 5.12
N ARG A 81 18.98 3.83 5.50
CA ARG A 81 19.28 5.28 5.43
C ARG A 81 20.15 5.78 6.59
N ILE A 82 20.12 5.10 7.75
CA ILE A 82 20.79 5.55 8.98
C ILE A 82 22.26 5.07 9.03
N ALA A 83 22.64 4.08 8.21
CA ALA A 83 24.01 3.60 8.12
C ALA A 83 24.97 4.75 7.72
N PRO A 84 25.90 5.17 8.61
CA PRO A 84 26.76 6.33 8.37
C PRO A 84 28.02 5.91 7.60
N GLY A 85 28.31 6.55 6.45
CA GLY A 85 29.61 6.34 5.80
C GLY A 85 29.81 6.71 4.33
N GLN A 86 28.95 7.50 3.66
CA GLN A 86 29.23 7.97 2.30
C GLN A 86 29.46 9.49 2.25
N ALA A 87 30.71 9.85 1.97
CA ALA A 87 31.22 11.20 1.68
C ALA A 87 30.46 11.86 0.51
N PRO A 88 30.46 13.21 0.36
CA PRO A 88 29.57 13.89 -0.56
C PRO A 88 29.85 13.50 -2.01
N VAL A 89 28.90 12.78 -2.61
CA VAL A 89 28.99 12.28 -3.98
C VAL A 89 28.58 13.39 -4.97
N LYS A 90 29.35 13.53 -6.06
CA LYS A 90 29.10 14.49 -7.14
C LYS A 90 27.72 14.25 -7.79
N LYS A 91 27.03 15.34 -8.18
CA LYS A 91 25.65 15.41 -8.74
C LYS A 91 25.19 14.29 -9.71
N PRO A 92 26.00 13.71 -10.63
CA PRO A 92 25.51 12.64 -11.50
C PRO A 92 25.34 11.28 -10.83
N ALA A 93 25.99 11.02 -9.69
CA ALA A 93 25.82 9.75 -8.97
C ALA A 93 24.65 9.77 -7.97
N ALA A 94 24.22 10.96 -7.50
CA ALA A 94 23.01 11.11 -6.69
C ALA A 94 21.71 10.75 -7.45
N LEU A 95 21.67 10.95 -8.78
CA LEU A 95 20.54 10.53 -9.62
C LEU A 95 20.51 9.01 -9.82
N ALA A 96 21.67 8.37 -10.00
CA ALA A 96 21.79 6.92 -10.15
C ALA A 96 21.55 6.16 -8.82
N GLU A 97 21.97 6.73 -7.69
CA GLU A 97 21.64 6.22 -6.34
C GLU A 97 20.13 6.33 -6.05
N ALA A 98 19.49 7.43 -6.45
CA ALA A 98 18.05 7.60 -6.26
C ALA A 98 17.17 6.73 -7.19
N ASP A 99 17.59 6.46 -8.44
CA ASP A 99 16.92 5.49 -9.31
C ASP A 99 17.14 4.04 -8.83
N ALA A 100 18.33 3.75 -8.28
CA ALA A 100 18.59 2.50 -7.60
C ALA A 100 17.66 2.32 -6.38
N ASP A 101 17.32 3.40 -5.68
CA ASP A 101 16.41 3.35 -4.53
C ASP A 101 14.99 2.92 -4.92
N TYR A 102 14.38 3.49 -5.96
CA TYR A 102 13.01 3.10 -6.34
C TYR A 102 12.91 1.64 -6.82
N SER A 103 13.92 1.17 -7.55
CA SER A 103 13.96 -0.22 -8.02
C SER A 103 13.88 -1.23 -6.85
N ASN A 104 14.50 -0.91 -5.71
CA ASN A 104 14.47 -1.74 -4.51
C ASN A 104 13.08 -1.75 -3.85
N PHE A 105 12.45 -0.58 -3.72
CA PHE A 105 11.07 -0.49 -3.23
C PHE A 105 10.10 -1.26 -4.13
N ARG A 106 10.24 -1.12 -5.45
CA ARG A 106 9.43 -1.84 -6.43
C ARG A 106 9.58 -3.36 -6.31
N GLN A 107 10.80 -3.87 -6.18
CA GLN A 107 11.05 -5.30 -6.03
C GLN A 107 10.42 -5.84 -4.74
N ARG A 108 10.58 -5.13 -3.61
CA ARG A 108 9.96 -5.50 -2.32
C ARG A 108 8.44 -5.50 -2.40
N TYR A 109 7.85 -4.47 -3.02
CA TYR A 109 6.41 -4.38 -3.24
C TYR A 109 5.88 -5.60 -4.00
N LEU A 110 6.48 -5.94 -5.14
CA LEU A 110 6.08 -7.10 -5.94
C LEU A 110 6.21 -8.42 -5.17
N SER A 111 7.28 -8.56 -4.36
CA SER A 111 7.47 -9.73 -3.49
C SER A 111 6.36 -9.84 -2.44
N LEU A 112 5.96 -8.72 -1.82
CA LEU A 112 4.85 -8.68 -0.86
C LEU A 112 3.52 -9.00 -1.54
N GLN A 113 3.24 -8.47 -2.74
CA GLN A 113 2.04 -8.81 -3.51
C GLN A 113 1.93 -10.32 -3.77
N HIS A 114 3.02 -10.94 -4.24
CA HIS A 114 3.05 -12.38 -4.49
C HIS A 114 2.87 -13.20 -3.21
N THR A 115 3.46 -12.74 -2.10
CA THR A 115 3.32 -13.38 -0.78
C THR A 115 1.87 -13.32 -0.28
N MET A 116 1.22 -12.16 -0.39
CA MET A 116 -0.20 -11.99 -0.06
C MET A 116 -1.07 -12.90 -0.91
N GLU A 117 -0.91 -12.86 -2.23
CA GLU A 117 -1.70 -13.66 -3.17
C GLU A 117 -1.62 -15.16 -2.85
N THR A 118 -0.41 -15.68 -2.65
CA THR A 118 -0.20 -17.10 -2.36
C THR A 118 -0.78 -17.52 -1.01
N SER A 119 -0.50 -16.76 0.04
CA SER A 119 -0.96 -17.09 1.40
C SER A 119 -2.47 -16.99 1.54
N ILE A 120 -3.08 -15.95 0.99
CA ILE A 120 -4.52 -15.72 1.00
C ILE A 120 -5.24 -16.74 0.10
N GLY A 121 -4.70 -17.02 -1.09
CA GLY A 121 -5.26 -18.04 -1.99
C GLY A 121 -5.30 -19.44 -1.36
N ASN A 122 -4.24 -19.82 -0.65
CA ASN A 122 -4.20 -21.08 0.10
C ASN A 122 -5.26 -21.14 1.21
N LEU A 123 -5.40 -20.05 1.98
CA LEU A 123 -6.40 -19.94 3.04
C LEU A 123 -7.83 -20.03 2.47
N ARG A 124 -8.12 -19.28 1.39
CA ARG A 124 -9.42 -19.28 0.71
C ARG A 124 -9.75 -20.67 0.17
N SER A 125 -8.82 -21.33 -0.50
CA SER A 125 -9.00 -22.70 -1.02
C SER A 125 -9.37 -23.69 0.09
N ARG A 126 -8.68 -23.61 1.25
CA ARG A 126 -8.96 -24.46 2.40
C ARG A 126 -10.36 -24.21 2.98
N LEU A 127 -10.73 -22.94 3.18
CA LEU A 127 -12.07 -22.54 3.66
C LEU A 127 -13.18 -22.96 2.71
N ARG A 128 -12.96 -22.80 1.41
CA ARG A 128 -13.88 -23.23 0.36
C ARG A 128 -14.14 -24.74 0.41
N GLY A 129 -13.11 -25.55 0.68
CA GLY A 129 -13.28 -27.00 0.90
C GLY A 129 -14.16 -27.33 2.09
N MET A 130 -14.04 -26.58 3.19
CA MET A 130 -14.92 -26.75 4.37
C MET A 130 -16.36 -26.31 4.09
N VAL A 131 -16.55 -25.21 3.37
CA VAL A 131 -17.87 -24.75 2.90
C VAL A 131 -18.51 -25.84 2.05
N ALA A 132 -17.77 -26.39 1.08
CA ALA A 132 -18.30 -27.39 0.16
C ALA A 132 -18.80 -28.68 0.85
N ALA A 133 -18.23 -29.03 2.00
CA ALA A 133 -18.55 -30.25 2.74
C ALA A 133 -19.78 -30.13 3.66
N LYS A 134 -20.40 -28.95 3.78
CA LYS A 134 -21.55 -28.72 4.68
C LYS A 134 -22.84 -29.35 4.16
N ASN A 135 -23.29 -28.94 2.98
CA ASN A 135 -24.50 -29.42 2.31
C ASN A 135 -24.45 -29.03 0.82
N GLY A 136 -25.43 -29.46 0.01
CA GLY A 136 -25.45 -29.21 -1.43
C GLY A 136 -25.52 -27.73 -1.83
N GLU A 137 -26.21 -26.88 -1.06
CA GLU A 137 -26.25 -25.42 -1.32
C GLU A 137 -24.89 -24.78 -1.08
N MET A 138 -24.20 -25.17 -0.01
CA MET A 138 -22.85 -24.70 0.29
C MET A 138 -21.81 -25.25 -0.67
N THR A 139 -21.99 -26.48 -1.19
CA THR A 139 -21.21 -26.97 -2.34
C THR A 139 -21.38 -26.05 -3.55
N ARG A 140 -22.61 -25.62 -3.87
CA ARG A 140 -22.85 -24.68 -4.97
C ARG A 140 -22.15 -23.34 -4.73
N LEU A 141 -22.25 -22.79 -3.52
CA LEU A 141 -21.54 -21.56 -3.14
C LEU A 141 -20.03 -21.70 -3.32
N ALA A 142 -19.44 -22.80 -2.86
CA ALA A 142 -18.02 -23.07 -3.00
C ALA A 142 -17.57 -23.16 -4.48
N VAL A 143 -18.39 -23.77 -5.35
CA VAL A 143 -18.12 -23.83 -6.80
C VAL A 143 -18.18 -22.44 -7.42
N VAL A 144 -19.20 -21.64 -7.09
CA VAL A 144 -19.32 -20.24 -7.55
C VAL A 144 -18.12 -19.43 -7.10
N ASP A 145 -17.71 -19.55 -5.83
CA ASP A 145 -16.54 -18.86 -5.28
C ASP A 145 -15.26 -19.23 -6.04
N ALA A 146 -15.04 -20.51 -6.38
CA ALA A 146 -13.88 -20.94 -7.16
C ALA A 146 -13.86 -20.37 -8.57
N ILE A 147 -15.01 -20.33 -9.25
CA ILE A 147 -15.12 -19.78 -10.61
C ILE A 147 -14.86 -18.27 -10.59
N MET A 148 -15.45 -17.57 -9.62
CA MET A 148 -15.25 -16.12 -9.45
C MET A 148 -13.80 -15.78 -9.11
N ASP A 149 -13.17 -16.54 -8.21
CA ASP A 149 -11.75 -16.41 -7.87
C ASP A 149 -10.86 -16.55 -9.11
N ARG A 150 -11.08 -17.61 -9.91
CA ARG A 150 -10.34 -17.85 -11.16
C ARG A 150 -10.55 -16.73 -12.19
N ALA A 151 -11.80 -16.30 -12.38
CA ALA A 151 -12.16 -15.32 -13.39
C ALA A 151 -11.61 -13.92 -13.05
N LEU A 152 -11.62 -13.54 -11.77
CA LEU A 152 -11.22 -12.20 -11.33
C LEU A 152 -9.71 -12.06 -11.08
N LEU A 153 -9.01 -13.15 -10.74
CA LEU A 153 -7.58 -13.10 -10.39
C LEU A 153 -6.68 -12.42 -11.44
N PRO A 154 -6.84 -12.63 -12.76
CA PRO A 154 -6.03 -11.92 -13.77
C PRO A 154 -6.27 -10.40 -13.74
N LYS A 155 -7.50 -9.97 -13.48
CA LYS A 155 -7.86 -8.56 -13.40
C LYS A 155 -7.33 -7.93 -12.12
N GLU A 156 -7.47 -8.62 -10.99
CA GLU A 156 -6.86 -8.21 -9.74
C GLU A 156 -5.35 -8.00 -9.90
N ARG A 157 -4.63 -8.97 -10.47
CA ARG A 157 -3.20 -8.85 -10.76
C ARG A 157 -2.88 -7.68 -11.68
N ALA A 158 -3.67 -7.45 -12.72
CA ALA A 158 -3.45 -6.34 -13.64
C ALA A 158 -3.67 -4.97 -12.98
N LEU A 159 -4.73 -4.82 -12.18
CA LEU A 159 -5.07 -3.58 -11.49
C LEU A 159 -4.07 -3.28 -10.37
N LEU A 160 -3.79 -4.27 -9.51
CA LEU A 160 -2.83 -4.10 -8.41
C LEU A 160 -1.39 -4.03 -8.92
N GLY A 161 -1.08 -4.63 -10.06
CA GLY A 161 0.20 -4.49 -10.75
C GLY A 161 0.46 -3.09 -11.33
N ALA A 162 -0.55 -2.23 -11.41
CA ALA A 162 -0.38 -0.83 -11.77
C ALA A 162 0.09 0.05 -10.60
N ILE A 163 -0.15 -0.39 -9.35
CA ILE A 163 0.18 0.39 -8.15
C ILE A 163 1.68 0.73 -8.06
N PRO A 164 2.63 -0.19 -8.32
CA PRO A 164 4.05 0.15 -8.35
C PRO A 164 4.43 1.19 -9.41
N LYS A 165 3.60 1.47 -10.41
CA LYS A 165 3.86 2.58 -11.34
C LYS A 165 3.36 3.91 -10.78
N LEU A 166 2.21 3.90 -10.10
CA LEU A 166 1.67 5.09 -9.43
C LEU A 166 2.57 5.52 -8.26
N LEU A 167 3.08 4.56 -7.49
CA LEU A 167 4.05 4.82 -6.43
C LEU A 167 5.35 5.42 -6.96
N GLN A 168 5.75 5.07 -8.19
CA GLN A 168 6.95 5.65 -8.82
C GLN A 168 6.75 7.13 -9.11
N ALA A 169 5.62 7.48 -9.73
CA ALA A 169 5.27 8.88 -9.98
C ALA A 169 5.16 9.66 -8.67
N HIS A 170 4.61 9.06 -7.61
CA HIS A 170 4.53 9.68 -6.28
C HIS A 170 5.91 9.90 -5.64
N PHE A 171 6.79 8.90 -5.72
CA PHE A 171 8.18 9.00 -5.26
C PHE A 171 8.91 10.19 -5.92
N GLU A 172 8.81 10.29 -7.24
CA GLU A 172 9.42 11.38 -8.00
C GLU A 172 8.85 12.76 -7.64
N ARG A 173 7.54 12.86 -7.40
CA ARG A 173 6.90 14.13 -6.97
C ARG A 173 7.38 14.56 -5.59
N LEU A 174 7.39 13.66 -4.61
CA LEU A 174 7.85 13.95 -3.25
C LEU A 174 9.31 14.41 -3.24
N ARG A 175 10.16 13.74 -4.03
CA ARG A 175 11.57 14.12 -4.19
C ARG A 175 11.71 15.53 -4.76
N LYS A 176 11.04 15.82 -5.88
CA LYS A 176 11.09 17.14 -6.54
C LYS A 176 10.57 18.26 -5.63
N ALA A 177 9.56 17.97 -4.81
CA ALA A 177 9.00 18.93 -3.87
C ALA A 177 10.02 19.32 -2.78
N GLU A 178 10.78 18.36 -2.22
CA GLU A 178 11.85 18.67 -1.25
C GLU A 178 13.02 19.41 -1.91
N GLU A 179 13.46 18.98 -3.10
CA GLU A 179 14.52 19.68 -3.86
C GLU A 179 14.15 21.15 -4.11
N ALA A 180 12.91 21.43 -4.50
CA ALA A 180 12.41 22.79 -4.71
C ALA A 180 12.32 23.60 -3.40
N ALA A 181 11.85 22.98 -2.31
CA ALA A 181 11.74 23.64 -1.01
C ALA A 181 13.12 24.01 -0.44
N LEU A 182 14.11 23.12 -0.56
CA LEU A 182 15.50 23.39 -0.15
C LEU A 182 16.14 24.49 -1.00
N ALA A 183 15.88 24.50 -2.32
CA ALA A 183 16.36 25.56 -3.20
C ALA A 183 15.75 26.93 -2.85
N GLN A 184 14.45 26.97 -2.52
CA GLN A 184 13.79 28.19 -2.07
C GLN A 184 14.36 28.69 -0.73
N ALA A 185 14.54 27.79 0.24
CA ALA A 185 15.11 28.17 1.54
C ALA A 185 16.55 28.70 1.42
N ALA A 186 17.35 28.17 0.49
CA ALA A 186 18.69 28.69 0.21
C ALA A 186 18.64 30.10 -0.41
N ALA A 187 17.72 30.33 -1.36
CA ALA A 187 17.52 31.65 -1.96
C ALA A 187 17.03 32.68 -0.94
N ASP A 188 16.13 32.29 -0.04
CA ASP A 188 15.61 33.16 1.03
C ASP A 188 16.71 33.51 2.06
N ALA A 189 17.67 32.61 2.30
CA ALA A 189 18.82 32.85 3.18
C ALA A 189 19.88 33.77 2.53
N GLU A 190 20.11 33.68 1.22
CA GLU A 190 21.00 34.59 0.49
C GLU A 190 20.40 35.99 0.29
N ALA A 191 19.06 36.10 0.29
CA ALA A 191 18.34 37.37 0.17
C ALA A 191 18.22 38.15 1.50
N GLN A 192 18.61 37.55 2.63
CA GLN A 192 18.72 38.27 3.90
C GLN A 192 19.99 39.14 3.88
N PRO A 193 19.87 40.48 4.01
CA PRO A 193 21.03 41.35 3.96
C PRO A 193 21.94 41.06 5.15
N ALA A 194 23.24 40.91 4.86
CA ALA A 194 24.32 40.89 5.83
C ALA A 194 24.51 42.28 6.47
N ASP A 195 23.48 42.79 7.17
CA ASP A 195 23.60 44.01 7.96
C ASP A 195 24.10 43.67 9.37
N ALA A 196 25.37 43.28 9.46
CA ALA A 196 26.10 43.22 10.73
C ALA A 196 27.62 43.29 10.54
N GLU A 197 28.15 44.11 9.63
CA GLU A 197 29.57 44.47 9.66
C GLU A 197 29.79 45.87 9.08
N SER A 198 29.43 46.90 9.85
CA SER A 198 30.30 48.06 10.12
C SER A 198 29.56 49.09 10.99
N ALA A 199 29.76 48.99 12.29
CA ALA A 199 29.56 50.11 13.22
C ALA A 199 30.70 50.06 14.24
N VAL A 200 31.90 50.45 13.80
CA VAL A 200 32.93 50.92 14.70
C VAL A 200 32.70 52.42 14.85
N ASP A 201 32.01 52.82 15.92
CA ASP A 201 32.54 53.78 16.90
C ASP A 201 31.54 53.98 18.05
N ALA A 202 32.10 54.20 19.24
CA ALA A 202 31.46 54.13 20.55
C ALA A 202 30.47 55.27 20.87
N GLU A 203 29.37 54.94 21.57
CA GLU A 203 28.98 55.53 22.88
C GLU A 203 27.63 54.97 23.38
N GLU A 204 27.63 54.42 24.59
CA GLU A 204 26.43 54.23 25.45
C GLU A 204 26.17 55.55 26.23
N PRO A 205 24.94 55.85 26.73
CA PRO A 205 24.10 54.89 27.45
C PRO A 205 22.56 55.00 27.33
N ALA A 206 21.93 53.89 27.75
CA ALA A 206 20.67 53.75 28.51
C ALA A 206 19.32 54.25 27.94
N GLY A 207 18.46 53.28 27.61
CA GLY A 207 17.02 53.45 27.46
C GLY A 207 16.31 52.12 27.14
N ALA A 208 15.95 51.35 28.17
CA ALA A 208 15.21 50.10 28.07
C ALA A 208 13.71 50.37 27.77
N ASP A 209 13.20 49.85 26.66
CA ASP A 209 12.30 48.67 26.64
C ASP A 209 11.68 48.53 25.24
N ALA A 210 12.39 47.85 24.35
CA ALA A 210 11.85 47.38 23.08
C ALA A 210 12.61 46.11 22.67
N ALA A 211 11.94 44.97 22.79
CA ALA A 211 11.95 43.84 21.86
C ALA A 211 11.78 42.51 22.60
N ALA A 212 10.60 41.92 22.44
CA ALA A 212 10.48 40.48 22.32
C ALA A 212 9.49 40.19 21.19
N GLN A 213 9.78 40.72 20.00
CA GLN A 213 9.23 40.15 18.78
C GLN A 213 9.94 38.80 18.61
N ALA A 214 9.32 37.77 19.14
CA ALA A 214 9.76 36.39 18.98
C ALA A 214 9.91 36.12 17.48
N ALA A 215 11.16 35.98 17.04
CA ALA A 215 11.47 35.32 15.78
C ALA A 215 10.80 33.94 15.86
N ALA A 216 9.68 33.79 15.15
CA ALA A 216 9.05 32.49 14.97
C ALA A 216 10.11 31.55 14.38
N PRO A 217 10.24 30.31 14.87
CA PRO A 217 11.23 29.41 14.31
C PRO A 217 10.83 29.17 12.86
N ALA A 218 11.67 29.57 11.92
CA ALA A 218 11.60 29.09 10.56
C ALA A 218 11.60 27.56 10.67
N VAL A 219 10.49 26.92 10.30
CA VAL A 219 10.39 25.46 10.31
C VAL A 219 11.43 24.97 9.31
N GLY A 220 12.60 24.62 9.84
CA GLY A 220 13.72 24.15 9.04
C GLY A 220 13.29 22.90 8.30
N ILE A 221 13.42 22.93 6.97
CA ILE A 221 13.18 21.75 6.13
C ILE A 221 14.21 20.70 6.55
N THR A 222 13.75 19.60 7.17
CA THR A 222 14.63 18.47 7.50
C THR A 222 14.93 17.69 6.22
N PRO A 223 16.18 17.70 5.70
CA PRO A 223 16.50 17.00 4.46
C PRO A 223 16.23 15.49 4.58
N GLY A 224 15.57 14.90 3.59
CA GLY A 224 15.24 13.47 3.56
C GLY A 224 13.91 13.09 4.21
N ALA A 225 13.12 14.04 4.74
CA ALA A 225 11.82 13.77 5.35
C ALA A 225 10.77 13.25 4.35
N TRP A 226 10.90 13.64 3.07
CA TRP A 226 10.03 13.16 1.99
C TRP A 226 10.04 11.64 1.83
N LEU A 227 11.17 10.98 2.09
CA LEU A 227 11.31 9.55 1.90
C LEU A 227 10.66 8.75 3.04
N ASP A 228 10.53 9.32 4.24
CA ASP A 228 9.75 8.72 5.33
C ASP A 228 8.25 8.83 5.05
N THR A 229 7.83 9.96 4.47
CA THR A 229 6.46 10.15 3.96
C THR A 229 6.14 9.10 2.89
N PHE A 230 7.02 8.92 1.91
CA PHE A 230 6.86 7.91 0.87
C PHE A 230 6.72 6.49 1.44
N ARG A 231 7.56 6.12 2.41
CA ARG A 231 7.50 4.80 3.07
C ARG A 231 6.19 4.60 3.82
N ALA A 232 5.73 5.62 4.53
CA ALA A 232 4.45 5.57 5.23
C ALA A 232 3.27 5.41 4.26
N ASP A 233 3.29 6.12 3.14
CA ASP A 233 2.28 6.00 2.08
C ASP A 233 2.29 4.61 1.43
N MET A 234 3.46 4.10 1.05
CA MET A 234 3.62 2.75 0.50
C MET A 234 3.09 1.68 1.47
N ARG A 235 3.42 1.79 2.76
CA ARG A 235 2.90 0.91 3.81
C ARG A 235 1.37 0.98 3.91
N SER A 236 0.80 2.19 3.89
CA SER A 236 -0.66 2.36 3.93
C SER A 236 -1.35 1.71 2.75
N VAL A 237 -0.74 1.75 1.57
CA VAL A 237 -1.29 1.15 0.34
C VAL A 237 -1.22 -0.37 0.42
N LEU A 238 -0.10 -0.93 0.86
CA LEU A 238 0.04 -2.38 1.05
C LEU A 238 -0.95 -2.94 2.08
N LEU A 239 -1.22 -2.21 3.17
CA LEU A 239 -2.22 -2.60 4.15
C LEU A 239 -3.64 -2.55 3.57
N ALA A 240 -3.98 -1.50 2.80
CA ALA A 240 -5.27 -1.42 2.12
C ALA A 240 -5.44 -2.56 1.08
N GLU A 241 -4.37 -2.90 0.36
CA GLU A 241 -4.36 -4.01 -0.59
C GLU A 241 -4.57 -5.36 0.12
N LEU A 242 -3.92 -5.56 1.27
CA LEU A 242 -4.10 -6.73 2.13
C LEU A 242 -5.56 -6.87 2.60
N ASP A 243 -6.17 -5.77 3.06
CA ASP A 243 -7.56 -5.77 3.53
C ASP A 243 -8.53 -6.18 2.41
N VAL A 244 -8.39 -5.58 1.22
CA VAL A 244 -9.22 -5.92 0.06
C VAL A 244 -9.11 -7.40 -0.30
N ARG A 245 -7.89 -7.95 -0.31
CA ARG A 245 -7.66 -9.37 -0.63
C ARG A 245 -8.22 -10.33 0.41
N LEU A 246 -8.35 -9.91 1.67
CA LEU A 246 -8.90 -10.74 2.73
C LEU A 246 -10.44 -10.78 2.74
N GLN A 247 -11.13 -9.83 2.09
CA GLN A 247 -12.60 -9.79 2.11
C GLN A 247 -13.28 -11.10 1.67
N PRO A 248 -12.84 -11.81 0.60
CA PRO A 248 -13.45 -13.09 0.23
C PRO A 248 -13.25 -14.18 1.28
N VAL A 249 -12.10 -14.19 1.97
CA VAL A 249 -11.80 -15.11 3.07
C VAL A 249 -12.72 -14.84 4.25
N GLU A 250 -12.94 -13.57 4.60
CA GLU A 250 -13.87 -13.18 5.65
C GLU A 250 -15.32 -13.57 5.32
N GLY A 251 -15.72 -13.44 4.05
CA GLY A 251 -17.00 -13.92 3.56
C GLY A 251 -17.18 -15.43 3.77
N LEU A 252 -16.20 -16.25 3.40
CA LEU A 252 -16.26 -17.70 3.62
C LEU A 252 -16.26 -18.08 5.12
N LEU A 253 -15.55 -17.32 5.97
CA LEU A 253 -15.62 -17.52 7.41
C LEU A 253 -17.01 -17.16 7.96
N ALA A 254 -17.60 -16.06 7.50
CA ALA A 254 -18.94 -15.65 7.90
C ALA A 254 -19.99 -16.70 7.52
N THR A 255 -19.90 -17.29 6.32
CA THR A 255 -20.82 -18.37 5.92
C THR A 255 -20.64 -19.63 6.75
N LEU A 256 -19.40 -20.00 7.08
CA LEU A 256 -19.12 -21.14 7.96
C LEU A 256 -19.61 -20.95 9.40
N ARG A 257 -19.66 -19.71 9.91
CA ARG A 257 -20.25 -19.37 11.21
C ARG A 257 -21.78 -19.46 11.22
N ALA A 258 -22.40 -19.05 10.12
CA ALA A 258 -23.85 -18.98 9.99
C ALA A 258 -24.50 -20.34 9.65
N SER A 259 -23.70 -21.37 9.35
CA SER A 259 -24.15 -22.69 8.87
C SER A 259 -23.89 -23.80 9.88
#